data_AF-A0A0L7L8K8-F1
#
_entry.id   AF-A0A0L7L8K8-F1
#
_cell.length_a   1.000
_cell.length_b   1.000
_cell.length_c   1.000
_cell.angle_alpha   90.00
_cell.angle_beta   90.00
_cell.angle_gamma   90.00
#
_symmetry.space_group_name_H-M   'P 1'
#
loop_
_entity.id
_entity.type
_entity.pdbx_description
1 polymer ?
#
loop_
_entity_poly.entity_id
_entity_poly.type
_entity_poly.pdbx_seq_one_letter_code
_entity_poly.pdbx_strand_id
1 'polypeptide(L)'
;MYNPFKQVSDERYKIITARYAKFQESMSDDNLEPVKVFDPLSQKHVDELHLIREVSKELQKKKEEDINKAALVNLHEVVGQVSPSIDE
;
A
#
# COMPACT_ATOMS: atom_id res chain seq x y z
N MET A 1 -9.80 -19.73 30.24
CA MET A 1 -10.44 -18.41 30.11
C MET A 1 -9.85 -17.74 28.87
N TYR A 2 -10.66 -17.42 27.86
CA TYR A 2 -10.19 -16.76 26.64
C TYR A 2 -10.06 -15.25 26.90
N ASN A 3 -8.90 -14.66 26.60
CA ASN A 3 -8.67 -13.22 26.70
C ASN A 3 -8.66 -12.62 25.29
N PRO A 4 -9.69 -11.84 24.89
CA PRO A 4 -9.79 -11.27 23.56
C PRO A 4 -8.71 -10.21 23.26
N PHE A 5 -8.04 -9.67 24.28
CA PHE A 5 -6.94 -8.70 24.13
C PHE A 5 -5.57 -9.37 23.94
N LYS A 6 -5.49 -10.69 24.08
CA LYS A 6 -4.26 -11.45 23.92
C LYS A 6 -4.02 -11.73 22.42
N GLN A 7 -3.26 -10.84 21.78
CA GLN A 7 -3.00 -10.89 20.33
C GLN A 7 -2.08 -12.05 19.91
N VAL A 8 -1.26 -12.56 20.82
CA VAL A 8 -0.29 -13.64 20.55
C VAL A 8 -0.24 -14.64 21.70
N SER A 9 0.16 -15.88 21.41
CA SER A 9 0.40 -16.89 22.45
C SER A 9 1.58 -16.50 23.35
N ASP A 10 1.65 -17.03 24.57
CA ASP A 10 2.76 -16.76 25.50
C ASP A 10 4.10 -17.22 24.93
N GLU A 11 4.09 -18.34 24.21
CA GLU A 11 5.27 -18.86 23.52
C GLU A 11 5.76 -17.87 22.45
N ARG A 12 4.85 -17.35 21.63
CA ARG A 12 5.20 -16.38 20.59
C ARG A 12 5.68 -15.06 21.20
N TYR A 13 5.03 -14.60 22.26
CA TYR A 13 5.45 -13.42 23.01
C TYR A 13 6.88 -13.55 23.55
N LYS A 14 7.23 -14.70 24.14
CA LYS A 14 8.60 -14.98 24.61
C LYS A 14 9.62 -14.91 23.49
N ILE A 15 9.30 -15.47 22.32
CA ILE A 15 10.21 -15.46 21.17
C ILE A 15 10.43 -14.03 20.64
N ILE A 16 9.37 -13.24 20.51
CA ILE A 16 9.47 -11.82 20.09
C ILE A 16 10.31 -11.02 21.08
N THR A 17 10.05 -11.20 22.38
CA THR A 17 10.80 -10.50 23.45
C THR A 17 12.29 -10.84 23.43
N ALA A 18 12.64 -12.11 23.19
CA ALA A 18 14.04 -12.53 23.10
C ALA A 18 14.76 -11.94 21.87
N ARG A 19 14.08 -11.86 20.71
CA ARG A 19 14.63 -11.18 19.52
C ARG A 19 14.80 -9.68 19.75
N TYR A 20 13.86 -9.06 20.45
CA TYR A 20 13.94 -7.65 20.82
C TYR A 20 15.14 -7.34 21.74
N ALA A 21 15.43 -8.20 22.71
CA ALA A 21 16.62 -8.05 23.55
C ALA A 21 17.92 -8.09 22.72
N LYS A 22 18.05 -9.05 21.79
CA LYS A 22 19.20 -9.11 20.87
C LYS A 22 19.30 -7.88 19.96
N PHE A 23 18.17 -7.36 19.52
CA PHE A 23 18.13 -6.12 18.75
C PHE A 23 18.66 -4.94 19.58
N GLN A 24 18.23 -4.80 20.84
CA GLN A 24 18.73 -3.74 21.73
C GLN A 24 20.25 -3.82 21.93
N GLU A 25 20.80 -5.03 22.08
CA GLU A 25 22.23 -5.28 22.26
C GLU A 25 23.07 -4.91 21.01
N SER A 26 22.50 -5.05 19.82
CA SER A 26 23.18 -4.78 18.55
C SER A 26 22.93 -3.37 18.01
N MET A 27 22.03 -2.60 18.62
CA MET A 27 21.58 -1.30 18.09
C MET A 27 22.68 -0.23 18.04
N SER A 28 23.73 -0.38 18.85
CA SER A 28 24.84 0.57 18.95
C SER A 28 26.07 0.20 18.12
N ASP A 29 26.04 -0.89 17.36
CA ASP A 29 27.18 -1.34 16.53
C ASP A 29 26.80 -1.34 15.05
N ASP A 30 27.34 -0.37 14.31
CA ASP A 30 27.10 -0.17 12.88
C ASP A 30 27.68 -1.30 12.00
N ASN A 31 28.53 -2.18 12.56
CA ASN A 31 29.12 -3.31 11.82
C ASN A 31 28.28 -4.58 11.93
N LEU A 32 27.22 -4.59 12.74
CA LEU A 32 26.35 -5.75 12.91
C LEU A 32 25.15 -5.69 11.98
N GLU A 33 24.74 -6.87 11.48
CA GLU A 33 23.49 -6.97 10.74
C GLU A 33 22.29 -6.66 11.66
N PRO A 34 21.33 -5.82 11.23
CA PRO A 34 20.16 -5.50 12.03
C PRO A 34 19.34 -6.74 12.39
N VAL A 35 19.15 -6.96 13.69
CA VAL A 35 18.35 -8.09 14.18
C VAL A 35 16.88 -7.88 13.83
N LYS A 36 16.31 -8.84 13.09
CA LYS A 36 14.88 -8.88 12.77
C LYS A 36 14.07 -9.32 13.98
N VAL A 37 13.24 -8.42 14.51
CA VAL A 37 12.39 -8.70 15.68
C VAL A 37 11.02 -9.29 15.31
N PHE A 38 10.62 -9.15 14.05
CA PHE A 38 9.34 -9.63 13.53
C PHE A 38 9.48 -10.98 12.81
N ASP A 39 8.36 -11.67 12.65
CA ASP A 39 8.29 -12.84 11.80
C ASP A 39 8.20 -12.41 10.32
N PRO A 40 8.88 -13.14 9.41
CA PRO A 40 8.71 -12.91 8.00
C PRO A 40 7.25 -13.16 7.60
N LEU A 41 6.78 -12.41 6.61
CA LEU A 41 5.46 -12.64 6.03
C LEU A 41 5.38 -14.07 5.49
N SER A 42 4.26 -14.73 5.74
CA SER A 42 3.98 -16.03 5.12
C SER A 42 3.83 -15.87 3.61
N GLN A 43 4.05 -16.94 2.84
CA GLN A 43 3.85 -16.91 1.39
C GLN A 43 2.43 -16.44 1.04
N LYS A 44 1.42 -16.89 1.80
CA LYS A 44 0.04 -16.44 1.65
C LYS A 44 -0.10 -14.91 1.76
N HIS A 45 0.53 -14.30 2.76
CA HIS A 45 0.49 -12.84 2.91
C HIS A 45 1.18 -12.13 1.73
N VAL A 46 2.29 -12.69 1.23
CA VAL A 46 3.00 -12.16 0.07
C VAL A 46 2.13 -12.23 -1.19
N ASP A 47 1.45 -13.35 -1.41
CA ASP A 47 0.53 -13.54 -2.54
C ASP A 47 -0.65 -12.57 -2.46
N GLU A 48 -1.21 -12.36 -1.27
CA GLU A 48 -2.29 -11.38 -1.04
C GLU A 48 -1.82 -9.95 -1.33
N LEU A 49 -0.61 -9.56 -0.90
CA LEU A 49 -0.03 -8.26 -1.22
C LEU A 49 0.19 -8.08 -2.72
N HIS A 50 0.61 -9.12 -3.43
CA HIS A 50 0.74 -9.10 -4.88
C HIS A 50 -0.61 -8.89 -5.56
N LEU A 51 -1.65 -9.59 -5.13
CA LEU A 51 -3.00 -9.41 -5.66
C LEU A 51 -3.49 -7.97 -5.45
N ILE A 52 -3.34 -7.42 -4.24
CA ILE A 52 -3.72 -6.04 -3.93
C ILE A 52 -2.99 -5.06 -4.85
N ARG A 53 -1.69 -5.28 -5.09
CA ARG A 53 -0.87 -4.44 -5.96
C ARG A 53 -1.39 -4.43 -7.40
N GLU A 54 -1.66 -5.60 -7.97
CA GLU A 54 -2.11 -5.71 -9.37
C GLU A 54 -3.50 -5.08 -9.55
N VAL A 55 -4.45 -5.38 -8.66
CA VAL A 55 -5.79 -4.77 -8.71
C VAL A 55 -5.72 -3.25 -8.56
N SER A 56 -4.90 -2.75 -7.63
CA SER A 56 -4.74 -1.30 -7.43
C SER A 56 -4.17 -0.62 -8.68
N LYS A 57 -3.23 -1.27 -9.37
CA LYS A 57 -2.63 -0.76 -10.61
C LYS A 57 -3.66 -0.68 -11.73
N GLU A 58 -4.51 -1.70 -11.88
CA GLU A 58 -5.59 -1.68 -12.87
C GLU A 58 -6.62 -0.58 -12.58
N LEU A 59 -7.03 -0.44 -11.33
CA LEU A 59 -7.98 0.60 -10.90
C LEU A 59 -7.41 2.01 -11.12
N GLN A 60 -6.13 2.20 -10.83
CA GLN A 60 -5.46 3.48 -11.03
C GLN A 60 -5.39 3.84 -12.52
N LYS A 61 -5.07 2.87 -13.39
CA LYS A 61 -5.07 3.08 -14.85
C LYS A 61 -6.48 3.46 -15.34
N LYS A 62 -7.51 2.75 -14.88
CA LYS A 62 -8.90 3.07 -15.26
C LYS A 62 -9.30 4.47 -14.82
N LYS A 63 -8.92 4.88 -13.60
CA LYS A 63 -9.16 6.22 -13.09
C LYS A 63 -8.52 7.29 -13.99
N GLU A 64 -7.26 7.08 -14.41
CA GLU A 64 -6.56 7.99 -15.32
C GLU A 64 -7.23 8.07 -16.69
N GLU A 65 -7.67 6.94 -17.25
CA GLU A 65 -8.43 6.90 -18.50
C GLU A 65 -9.75 7.66 -18.40
N ASP A 66 -10.49 7.51 -17.30
CA ASP A 66 -11.76 8.20 -17.08
C ASP A 66 -11.57 9.71 -16.91
N ILE A 67 -10.51 10.15 -16.21
CA ILE A 67 -10.14 11.57 -16.11
C ILE A 67 -9.82 12.15 -17.49
N ASN A 68 -9.03 11.44 -18.30
CA ASN A 68 -8.66 11.89 -19.64
C ASN A 68 -9.87 11.99 -20.57
N LYS A 69 -10.79 11.02 -20.51
CA LYS A 69 -12.05 11.07 -21.26
C LYS A 69 -12.91 12.27 -20.83
N ALA A 70 -13.05 12.51 -19.54
CA ALA A 70 -13.81 13.66 -19.04
C ALA A 70 -13.18 15.00 -19.49
N ALA A 71 -11.85 15.10 -19.49
CA ALA A 71 -11.15 16.28 -20.00
C ALA A 71 -11.41 16.51 -21.49
N LEU A 72 -11.41 15.45 -22.31
CA LEU A 72 -11.71 15.54 -23.74
C LEU A 72 -13.16 15.94 -24.02
N VAL A 73 -14.12 15.43 -23.25
CA VAL A 73 -15.54 15.81 -23.36
C VAL A 73 -15.73 17.29 -23.02
N ASN A 74 -15.15 17.76 -21.90
CA ASN A 74 -15.19 19.17 -21.52
C ASN A 74 -14.57 20.08 -22.60
N LEU A 75 -13.48 19.64 -23.24
CA LEU A 75 -12.86 20.41 -24.32
C LEU A 75 -13.77 20.49 -25.56
N HIS A 76 -14.47 19.41 -25.89
CA HIS A 76 -15.39 19.36 -27.04
C HIS A 76 -16.62 20.25 -26.84
N GLU A 77 -17.18 20.29 -25.62
CA GLU A 77 -18.30 21.19 -25.28
C GLU A 77 -17.90 22.67 -25.36
N VAL A 78 -16.67 23.02 -24.94
CA VAL A 78 -16.15 24.38 -25.04
C VAL A 78 -15.90 24.80 -26.49
N VAL A 79 -15.38 23.91 -27.34
CA VAL A 79 -15.13 24.23 -28.77
C VAL A 79 -16.43 24.28 -29.57
N GLY A 80 -17.44 23.47 -29.23
CA GLY A 80 -18.75 23.46 -29.89
C GLY A 80 -19.59 24.72 -29.67
N GLN A 81 -19.33 25.51 -28.62
CA GLN A 81 -20.03 26.77 -28.34
C GLN A 81 -19.40 28.00 -28.99
N VAL A 82 -18.21 27.89 -29.60
CA VAL A 82 -17.55 28.99 -30.31
C VAL A 82 -17.72 28.82 -31.82
N SER A 83 -18.97 28.82 -32.29
CA SER A 83 -19.24 29.18 -33.69
C SER A 83 -19.37 30.71 -33.74
N PRO A 84 -18.59 31.42 -34.57
CA PRO A 84 -18.67 32.86 -34.67
C PRO A 84 -20.02 33.21 -35.29
N SER A 85 -20.81 34.03 -34.59
CA SER A 85 -21.89 34.79 -35.19
C SER A 85 -21.27 35.60 -36.33
N ILE A 86 -21.43 35.14 -37.56
CA ILE A 86 -21.16 35.98 -38.73
C ILE A 86 -22.38 36.89 -38.83
N ASP A 87 -22.22 38.10 -38.31
CA ASP A 87 -23.14 39.21 -38.54
C ASP A 87 -23.03 39.67 -40.00
N GLU A 88 -24.21 40.03 -40.54
CA GLU A 88 -24.56 40.67 -41.83
C GLU A 88 -24.71 39.79 -43.08
#